data_AF-A0A850PDL9-F1
#
_entry.id   AF-A0A850PDL9-F1
#
_cell.length_a   1.000
_cell.length_b   1.000
_cell.length_c   1.000
_cell.angle_alpha   90.00
_cell.angle_beta   90.00
_cell.angle_gamma   90.00
#
_symmetry.space_group_name_H-M   'P 1'
#
loop_
_entity.id
_entity.type
_entity.pdbx_description
1 polymer ?
#
loop_
_entity_poly.entity_id
_entity_poly.type
_entity_poly.pdbx_seq_one_letter_code
_entity_poly.pdbx_strand_id
1 'polypeptide(L)'
;APADDGQPASAQTPPAPAPLAVEADATDVPLLADNRPQIASPESAFQITAMLQDVIKRGTGTLAGAGIDRPIAGKTGTSQNFNDAWFAGYTPDTVTVVWVGFDAPQSLGKKETGGVIAGPIWNRVMKAVIADTPRTDFRVPEGVTLAQYDTGMGLAIDAFKPGQLPGLSVDLRGNGAGTEALTAADTGAENMGDSESDMAAAPGQAAGGGTSVPAAA
;
A
#
# COMPACT_ATOMS: atom_id res chain seq x y z
N ALA A 1 11.95 68.73 3.70
CA ALA A 1 12.63 67.53 3.18
C ALA A 1 11.63 66.38 3.28
N PRO A 2 11.05 65.93 2.16
CA PRO A 2 10.07 64.84 2.17
C PRO A 2 10.77 63.49 2.36
N ALA A 3 10.04 62.57 2.98
CA ALA A 3 10.44 61.19 3.22
C ALA A 3 10.64 60.44 1.90
N ASP A 4 11.71 59.67 1.85
CA ASP A 4 12.13 58.79 0.76
C ASP A 4 11.21 57.56 0.74
N ASP A 5 10.34 57.48 -0.26
CA ASP A 5 9.47 56.34 -0.53
C ASP A 5 10.37 55.15 -0.94
N GLY A 6 10.68 54.30 0.03
CA GLY A 6 11.39 53.04 -0.16
C GLY A 6 10.64 52.13 -1.13
N GLN A 7 11.09 52.14 -2.39
CA GLN A 7 10.61 51.28 -3.47
C GLN A 7 10.72 49.80 -3.07
N PRO A 8 9.67 48.97 -3.23
CA PRO A 8 9.75 47.56 -2.90
C PRO A 8 10.75 46.87 -3.83
N ALA A 9 11.72 46.18 -3.24
CA ALA A 9 12.69 45.37 -3.96
C ALA A 9 11.95 44.33 -4.81
N SER A 10 12.06 44.46 -6.14
CA SER A 10 11.57 43.47 -7.09
C SER A 10 12.23 42.12 -6.79
N ALA A 11 11.46 41.17 -6.27
CA ALA A 11 11.91 39.78 -6.13
C ALA A 11 12.21 39.23 -7.52
N GLN A 12 13.49 39.08 -7.84
CA GLN A 12 13.94 38.48 -9.09
C GLN A 12 13.52 37.01 -9.09
N THR A 13 12.70 36.63 -10.06
CA THR A 13 12.42 35.22 -10.36
C THR A 13 13.75 34.53 -10.67
N PRO A 14 14.07 33.37 -10.09
CA PRO A 14 15.24 32.61 -10.47
C PRO A 14 15.19 32.32 -11.98
N PRO A 15 16.29 32.45 -12.73
CA PRO A 15 16.27 32.12 -14.15
C PRO A 15 15.88 30.64 -14.31
N ALA A 16 14.98 30.37 -15.25
CA ALA A 16 14.64 29.01 -15.65
C ALA A 16 15.93 28.24 -15.99
N PRO A 17 16.05 26.94 -15.62
CA PRO A 17 17.21 26.16 -16.01
C PRO A 17 17.34 26.19 -17.54
N ALA A 18 18.54 26.46 -18.03
CA ALA A 18 18.81 26.47 -19.45
C ALA A 18 18.38 25.13 -20.07
N PRO A 19 17.77 25.13 -21.27
CA PRO A 19 17.49 23.87 -21.95
C PRO A 19 18.83 23.16 -22.14
N LEU A 20 18.94 21.94 -21.63
CA LEU A 20 20.04 21.06 -21.94
C LEU A 20 20.00 20.83 -23.45
N ALA A 21 20.85 21.52 -24.20
CA ALA A 21 21.09 21.21 -25.59
C ALA A 21 21.82 19.86 -25.61
N VAL A 22 21.05 18.78 -25.66
CA VAL A 22 21.57 17.45 -25.95
C VAL A 22 21.58 17.35 -27.47
N GLU A 23 22.74 17.55 -28.09
CA GLU A 23 23.00 16.95 -29.40
C GLU A 23 23.08 15.44 -29.16
N ALA A 24 21.92 14.78 -29.16
CA ALA A 24 21.85 13.34 -29.04
C ALA A 24 22.20 12.74 -30.40
N ASP A 25 23.44 12.30 -30.56
CA ASP A 25 23.69 11.14 -31.41
C ASP A 25 22.80 10.01 -30.85
N ALA A 26 21.95 9.41 -31.69
CA ALA A 26 20.91 8.45 -31.27
C ALA A 26 21.48 7.18 -30.60
N THR A 27 22.81 7.09 -30.53
CA THR A 27 23.60 5.97 -30.02
C THR A 27 24.05 6.13 -28.56
N ASP A 28 23.91 7.29 -27.93
CA ASP A 28 24.50 7.58 -26.59
C ASP A 28 23.44 7.84 -25.49
N VAL A 29 22.23 7.34 -25.67
CA VAL A 29 21.19 7.41 -24.62
C VAL A 29 21.50 6.33 -23.58
N PRO A 30 21.69 6.66 -22.28
CA PRO A 30 21.95 5.64 -21.27
C PRO A 30 20.76 4.68 -21.19
N LEU A 31 20.99 3.41 -21.50
CA LEU A 31 20.00 2.35 -21.33
C LEU A 31 19.77 2.14 -19.82
N LEU A 32 18.53 2.39 -19.38
CA LEU A 32 18.10 2.05 -18.02
C LEU A 32 18.00 0.53 -17.92
N ALA A 33 19.05 -0.10 -17.36
CA ALA A 33 18.99 -1.51 -17.00
C ALA A 33 18.20 -1.66 -15.69
N ASP A 34 17.06 -2.34 -15.74
CA ASP A 34 16.32 -2.70 -14.54
C ASP A 34 17.00 -3.89 -13.85
N ASN A 35 17.82 -3.58 -12.84
CA ASN A 35 18.56 -4.55 -12.04
C ASN A 35 17.88 -4.86 -10.69
N ARG A 36 16.59 -4.52 -10.54
CA ARG A 36 15.87 -4.77 -9.30
C ARG A 36 15.69 -6.28 -9.09
N PRO A 37 16.02 -6.80 -7.90
CA PRO A 37 15.81 -8.22 -7.61
C PRO A 37 14.32 -8.52 -7.61
N GLN A 38 13.94 -9.62 -8.25
CA GLN A 38 12.60 -10.16 -8.11
C GLN A 38 12.48 -10.85 -6.75
N ILE A 39 11.56 -10.36 -5.91
CA ILE A 39 11.35 -10.84 -4.53
C ILE A 39 10.08 -11.67 -4.35
N ALA A 40 9.26 -11.80 -5.39
CA ALA A 40 8.02 -12.58 -5.40
C ALA A 40 7.73 -13.11 -6.80
N SER A 41 7.09 -14.27 -6.90
CA SER A 41 6.63 -14.79 -8.19
C SER A 41 5.51 -13.90 -8.77
N PRO A 42 5.40 -13.74 -10.10
CA PRO A 42 4.36 -12.91 -10.70
C PRO A 42 2.96 -13.41 -10.36
N GLU A 43 2.78 -14.73 -10.27
CA GLU A 43 1.54 -15.39 -9.88
C GLU A 43 1.17 -15.04 -8.44
N SER A 44 2.11 -15.15 -7.48
CA SER A 44 1.88 -14.73 -6.08
C SER A 44 1.48 -13.27 -5.98
N ALA A 45 2.20 -12.38 -6.68
CA ALA A 45 1.92 -10.95 -6.66
C ALA A 45 0.53 -10.65 -7.23
N PHE A 46 0.14 -11.32 -8.31
CA PHE A 46 -1.17 -11.17 -8.91
C PHE A 46 -2.30 -11.75 -8.03
N GLN A 47 -2.06 -12.86 -7.32
CA GLN A 47 -3.01 -13.38 -6.33
C GLN A 47 -3.29 -12.39 -5.21
N ILE A 48 -2.23 -11.80 -4.65
CA ILE A 48 -2.36 -10.75 -3.63
C ILE A 48 -3.12 -9.55 -4.22
N THR A 49 -2.82 -9.17 -5.46
CA THR A 49 -3.53 -8.08 -6.15
C THR A 49 -5.03 -8.38 -6.25
N ALA A 50 -5.43 -9.58 -6.69
CA ALA A 50 -6.83 -9.98 -6.79
C ALA A 50 -7.55 -9.88 -5.43
N MET A 51 -6.95 -10.42 -4.37
CA MET A 51 -7.47 -10.31 -3.01
C MET A 51 -7.59 -8.85 -2.53
N LEU A 52 -6.61 -8.00 -2.86
CA LEU A 52 -6.60 -6.59 -2.47
C LEU A 52 -7.57 -5.73 -3.30
N GLN A 53 -7.91 -6.13 -4.53
CA GLN A 53 -9.02 -5.51 -5.27
C GLN A 53 -10.35 -5.78 -4.56
N ASP A 54 -10.49 -6.93 -3.91
CA ASP A 54 -11.72 -7.30 -3.21
C ASP A 54 -11.90 -6.56 -1.88
N VAL A 55 -10.80 -6.17 -1.23
CA VAL A 55 -10.84 -5.22 -0.10
C VAL A 55 -11.49 -3.90 -0.51
N ILE A 56 -11.25 -3.44 -1.74
CA ILE A 56 -11.89 -2.25 -2.28
C ILE A 56 -13.35 -2.54 -2.63
N LYS A 57 -13.62 -3.59 -3.42
CA LYS A 57 -14.97 -3.84 -3.95
C LYS A 57 -16.00 -4.15 -2.86
N ARG A 58 -15.59 -4.90 -1.82
CA ARG A 58 -16.51 -5.46 -0.82
C ARG A 58 -15.96 -5.54 0.60
N GLY A 59 -14.75 -5.03 0.85
CA GLY A 59 -14.10 -5.07 2.15
C GLY A 59 -14.06 -3.71 2.87
N THR A 60 -13.04 -3.53 3.71
CA THR A 60 -12.85 -2.30 4.49
C THR A 60 -12.40 -1.09 3.67
N GLY A 61 -12.00 -1.30 2.41
CA GLY A 61 -11.50 -0.28 1.50
C GLY A 61 -12.56 0.33 0.58
N THR A 62 -13.85 0.02 0.75
CA THR A 62 -14.91 0.46 -0.18
C THR A 62 -14.99 1.97 -0.36
N LEU A 63 -14.77 2.76 0.71
CA LEU A 63 -14.73 4.22 0.59
C LEU A 63 -13.54 4.71 -0.24
N ALA A 64 -12.42 3.99 -0.24
CA ALA A 64 -11.26 4.34 -1.04
C ALA A 64 -11.51 4.15 -2.55
N GLY A 65 -12.39 3.22 -2.94
CA GLY A 65 -12.73 2.98 -4.35
C GLY A 65 -13.96 3.72 -4.86
N ALA A 66 -14.69 4.42 -4.00
CA ALA A 66 -15.96 5.05 -4.35
C ALA A 66 -15.80 6.04 -5.54
N GLY A 67 -16.50 5.76 -6.64
CA GLY A 67 -16.48 6.58 -7.86
C GLY A 67 -15.16 6.56 -8.64
N ILE A 68 -14.30 5.57 -8.42
CA ILE A 68 -13.13 5.30 -9.27
C ILE A 68 -13.50 4.15 -10.23
N ASP A 69 -13.61 4.45 -11.52
CA ASP A 69 -13.97 3.47 -12.56
C ASP A 69 -12.73 2.85 -13.25
N ARG A 70 -11.81 2.31 -12.45
CA ARG A 70 -10.66 1.56 -12.96
C ARG A 70 -10.12 0.59 -11.91
N PRO A 71 -9.33 -0.42 -12.32
CA PRO A 71 -8.77 -1.38 -11.37
C PRO A 71 -7.85 -0.69 -10.36
N ILE A 72 -8.18 -0.89 -9.08
CA ILE A 72 -7.39 -0.45 -7.94
C ILE A 72 -7.39 -1.55 -6.90
N ALA A 73 -6.28 -1.64 -6.16
CA ALA A 73 -6.09 -2.57 -5.07
C ALA A 73 -5.60 -1.80 -3.85
N GLY A 74 -5.95 -2.26 -2.65
CA GLY A 74 -5.45 -1.60 -1.44
C GLY A 74 -5.85 -2.27 -0.15
N LYS A 75 -5.27 -1.81 0.94
CA LYS A 75 -5.47 -2.35 2.28
C LYS A 75 -5.56 -1.25 3.32
N THR A 76 -6.50 -1.44 4.25
CA THR A 76 -6.61 -0.63 5.46
C THR A 76 -5.67 -1.12 6.55
N GLY A 77 -5.03 -0.19 7.26
CA GLY A 77 -4.33 -0.43 8.52
C GLY A 77 -4.91 0.44 9.63
N THR A 78 -4.94 -0.05 10.86
CA THR A 78 -5.35 0.72 12.04
C THR A 78 -4.55 0.19 13.22
N SER A 79 -3.80 1.08 13.88
CA SER A 79 -2.99 0.67 15.03
C SER A 79 -3.84 0.49 16.28
N GLN A 80 -3.25 -0.12 17.31
CA GLN A 80 -3.93 -0.31 18.59
C GLN A 80 -4.33 1.03 19.20
N ASN A 81 -5.42 1.04 19.97
CA ASN A 81 -6.00 2.26 20.54
C ASN A 81 -6.43 3.34 19.53
N PHE A 82 -6.49 3.02 18.23
CA PHE A 82 -6.84 3.96 17.16
C PHE A 82 -5.88 5.16 17.07
N ASN A 83 -4.59 4.96 17.34
CA ASN A 83 -3.61 6.06 17.26
C ASN A 83 -3.30 6.44 15.80
N ASP A 84 -3.33 5.45 14.90
CA ASP A 84 -2.95 5.61 13.50
C ASP A 84 -3.99 4.98 12.58
N ALA A 85 -4.32 5.71 11.52
CA ALA A 85 -5.15 5.25 10.42
C ALA A 85 -4.32 5.24 9.14
N TRP A 86 -4.22 4.07 8.51
CA TRP A 86 -3.45 3.86 7.27
C TRP A 86 -4.33 3.39 6.14
N PHE A 87 -4.00 3.84 4.94
CA PHE A 87 -4.48 3.25 3.71
C PHE A 87 -3.35 3.19 2.67
N ALA A 88 -2.96 1.98 2.29
CA ALA A 88 -2.02 1.75 1.20
C ALA A 88 -2.79 1.21 0.00
N GLY A 89 -2.67 1.86 -1.15
CA GLY A 89 -3.37 1.44 -2.36
C GLY A 89 -2.61 1.78 -3.62
N TYR A 90 -2.93 1.09 -4.69
CA TYR A 90 -2.23 1.22 -5.96
C TYR A 90 -3.13 0.91 -7.16
N THR A 91 -2.69 1.45 -8.29
CA THR A 91 -3.06 1.08 -9.68
C THR A 91 -1.87 0.33 -10.28
N PRO A 92 -1.96 -0.21 -11.51
CA PRO A 92 -0.79 -0.82 -12.17
C PRO A 92 0.43 0.12 -12.25
N ASP A 93 0.20 1.43 -12.37
CA ASP A 93 1.23 2.41 -12.70
C ASP A 93 1.57 3.34 -11.53
N THR A 94 0.86 3.27 -10.40
CA THR A 94 1.03 4.23 -9.29
C THR A 94 0.66 3.60 -7.96
N VAL A 95 1.55 3.76 -6.98
CA VAL A 95 1.31 3.42 -5.57
C VAL A 95 1.16 4.71 -4.74
N THR A 96 0.25 4.71 -3.78
CA THR A 96 0.06 5.82 -2.84
C THR A 96 -0.30 5.27 -1.47
N VAL A 97 0.32 5.84 -0.44
CA VAL A 97 0.05 5.49 0.96
C VAL A 97 -0.35 6.76 1.69
N VAL A 98 -1.44 6.66 2.46
CA VAL A 98 -1.93 7.73 3.33
C VAL A 98 -1.86 7.24 4.77
N TRP A 99 -1.26 8.08 5.61
CA TRP A 99 -1.27 7.95 7.06
C TRP A 99 -1.95 9.16 7.67
N VAL A 100 -2.71 8.93 8.74
CA VAL A 100 -3.22 9.96 9.62
C VAL A 100 -2.97 9.53 11.06
N GLY A 101 -2.39 10.44 11.83
CA GLY A 101 -2.08 10.30 13.24
C GLY A 101 -1.71 11.66 13.82
N PHE A 102 -1.48 11.70 15.12
CA PHE A 102 -0.94 12.87 15.81
C PHE A 102 0.58 12.73 15.97
N ASP A 103 1.32 13.84 15.95
CA ASP A 103 2.78 13.83 16.17
C ASP A 103 3.16 13.23 17.54
N ALA A 104 2.35 13.52 18.57
CA ALA A 104 2.39 12.83 19.84
C ALA A 104 1.30 11.75 19.86
N PRO A 105 1.63 10.46 20.14
CA PRO A 105 0.67 9.37 20.04
C PRO A 105 -0.58 9.61 20.90
N GLN A 106 -1.71 9.82 20.23
CA GLN A 106 -3.01 10.00 20.84
C GLN A 106 -4.05 9.29 19.98
N SER A 107 -5.08 8.75 20.63
CA SER A 107 -6.21 8.14 19.93
C SER A 107 -6.90 9.17 19.01
N LEU A 108 -7.12 8.77 17.75
CA LEU A 108 -7.95 9.49 16.77
C LEU A 108 -9.44 9.45 17.17
N GLY A 109 -9.83 8.46 17.97
CA GLY A 109 -11.20 8.23 18.40
C GLY A 109 -11.70 6.83 18.03
N LYS A 110 -12.64 6.31 18.82
CA LYS A 110 -13.26 5.02 18.51
C LYS A 110 -14.02 5.14 17.19
N LYS A 111 -13.72 4.25 16.24
CA LYS A 111 -14.23 4.19 14.84
C LYS A 111 -13.43 4.98 13.80
N GLU A 112 -12.43 5.74 14.22
CA GLU A 112 -11.49 6.41 13.33
C GLU A 112 -10.44 5.41 12.82
N THR A 113 -10.83 4.63 11.83
CA THR A 113 -10.01 3.56 11.24
C THR A 113 -9.42 3.97 9.90
N GLY A 114 -8.46 3.20 9.40
CA GLY A 114 -7.85 3.39 8.08
C GLY A 114 -8.87 3.47 6.94
N GLY A 115 -9.95 2.68 6.99
CA GLY A 115 -11.01 2.72 5.97
C GLY A 115 -11.90 3.95 6.03
N VAL A 116 -12.04 4.56 7.21
CA VAL A 116 -12.94 5.70 7.47
C VAL A 116 -12.22 7.04 7.29
N ILE A 117 -10.96 7.16 7.72
CA ILE A 117 -10.17 8.39 7.60
C ILE A 117 -9.26 8.34 6.38
N ALA A 118 -8.29 7.42 6.36
CA ALA A 118 -7.22 7.43 5.36
C ALA A 118 -7.74 7.04 3.96
N GLY A 119 -8.70 6.13 3.87
CA GLY A 119 -9.34 5.68 2.63
C GLY A 119 -9.96 6.82 1.81
N PRO A 120 -10.86 7.66 2.37
CA PRO A 120 -11.40 8.81 1.67
C PRO A 120 -10.36 9.85 1.24
N ILE A 121 -9.31 10.08 2.04
CA ILE A 121 -8.21 10.97 1.66
C ILE A 121 -7.47 10.39 0.45
N TRP A 122 -7.13 9.09 0.49
CA TRP A 122 -6.52 8.37 -0.62
C TRP A 122 -7.38 8.45 -1.88
N ASN A 123 -8.70 8.25 -1.78
CA ASN A 123 -9.63 8.36 -2.91
C ASN A 123 -9.54 9.72 -3.60
N ARG A 124 -9.55 10.81 -2.81
CA ARG A 124 -9.47 12.17 -3.33
C ARG A 124 -8.14 12.43 -4.04
N VAL A 125 -7.02 11.98 -3.46
CA VAL A 125 -5.70 12.10 -4.08
C VAL A 125 -5.66 11.32 -5.38
N MET A 126 -6.09 10.05 -5.36
CA MET A 126 -6.01 9.19 -6.54
C MET A 126 -6.91 9.67 -7.67
N LYS A 127 -8.10 10.22 -7.39
CA LYS A 127 -8.94 10.84 -8.42
C LYS A 127 -8.22 11.97 -9.17
N ALA A 128 -7.39 12.75 -8.47
CA ALA A 128 -6.58 13.79 -9.10
C ALA A 128 -5.40 13.19 -9.88
N VAL A 129 -4.67 12.25 -9.28
CA VAL A 129 -3.47 11.63 -9.87
C VAL A 129 -3.79 10.88 -11.16
N ILE A 130 -4.94 10.19 -11.21
CA ILE A 130 -5.30 9.31 -12.34
C ILE A 130 -6.24 9.98 -13.35
N ALA A 131 -6.59 11.25 -13.17
CA ALA A 131 -7.55 11.95 -14.02
C ALA A 131 -7.12 11.91 -15.50
N ASP A 132 -5.84 12.16 -15.75
CA ASP A 132 -5.27 12.27 -17.10
C ASP A 132 -4.41 11.05 -17.48
N THR A 133 -4.49 9.96 -16.72
CA THR A 133 -3.76 8.72 -17.03
C THR A 133 -4.65 7.70 -17.74
N PRO A 134 -4.09 6.90 -18.68
CA PRO A 134 -4.81 5.81 -19.30
C PRO A 134 -5.38 4.82 -18.27
N ARG A 135 -6.53 4.23 -18.58
CA ARG A 135 -7.07 3.12 -17.80
C ARG A 135 -6.28 1.86 -18.11
N THR A 136 -5.38 1.48 -17.21
CA THR A 136 -4.60 0.23 -17.28
C THR A 136 -5.22 -0.82 -16.37
N ASP A 137 -5.34 -2.06 -16.87
CA ASP A 137 -5.73 -3.21 -16.04
C ASP A 137 -4.48 -3.92 -15.47
N PHE A 138 -4.62 -4.61 -14.33
CA PHE A 138 -3.52 -5.42 -13.80
C PHE A 138 -3.22 -6.59 -14.75
N ARG A 139 -1.94 -6.71 -15.17
CA ARG A 139 -1.51 -7.77 -16.08
C ARG A 139 -1.61 -9.13 -15.39
N VAL A 140 -2.41 -10.03 -15.97
CA VAL A 140 -2.48 -11.42 -15.54
C VAL A 140 -1.21 -12.15 -16.02
N PRO A 141 -0.41 -12.75 -15.12
CA PRO A 141 0.76 -13.52 -15.50
C PRO A 141 0.36 -14.87 -16.11
N GLU A 142 1.26 -15.48 -16.87
CA GLU A 142 1.03 -16.80 -17.47
C GLU A 142 0.83 -17.87 -16.40
N GLY A 143 -0.01 -18.87 -16.69
CA GLY A 143 -0.30 -19.98 -15.77
C GLY A 143 -1.31 -19.67 -14.66
N VAL A 144 -1.69 -18.40 -14.44
CA VAL A 144 -2.77 -18.06 -13.51
C VAL A 144 -4.14 -18.39 -14.09
N THR A 145 -4.97 -19.08 -13.31
CA THR A 145 -6.38 -19.32 -13.61
C THR A 145 -7.26 -18.44 -12.74
N LEU A 146 -8.12 -17.64 -13.36
CA LEU A 146 -9.18 -16.92 -12.65
C LEU A 146 -10.38 -17.85 -12.49
N ALA A 147 -10.80 -18.08 -11.25
CA ALA A 147 -11.96 -18.93 -10.98
C ALA A 147 -12.96 -18.19 -10.09
N GLN A 148 -14.24 -18.31 -10.47
CA GLN A 148 -15.35 -17.85 -9.65
C GLN A 148 -15.79 -18.95 -8.70
N TYR A 149 -15.94 -18.63 -7.42
CA TYR A 149 -16.45 -19.56 -6.41
C TYR A 149 -17.28 -18.83 -5.36
N ASP A 150 -18.11 -19.58 -4.64
CA ASP A 150 -18.92 -19.05 -3.53
C ASP A 150 -18.09 -19.06 -2.25
N THR A 151 -17.96 -17.88 -1.63
CA THR A 151 -17.25 -17.69 -0.36
C THR A 151 -18.13 -17.93 0.86
N GLY A 152 -19.42 -18.22 0.67
CA GLY A 152 -20.45 -18.17 1.71
C GLY A 152 -20.91 -16.75 2.04
N MET A 153 -20.19 -15.73 1.57
CA MET A 153 -20.55 -14.31 1.65
C MET A 153 -20.91 -13.73 0.27
N GLY A 154 -20.96 -14.57 -0.77
CA GLY A 154 -21.19 -14.20 -2.16
C GLY A 154 -20.13 -14.75 -3.10
N LEU A 155 -20.32 -14.47 -4.39
CA LEU A 155 -19.40 -14.89 -5.45
C LEU A 155 -18.14 -14.03 -5.43
N ALA A 156 -16.98 -14.67 -5.36
CA ALA A 156 -15.67 -14.06 -5.52
C ALA A 156 -15.01 -14.59 -6.80
N ILE A 157 -14.14 -13.76 -7.41
CA ILE A 157 -13.24 -14.19 -8.48
C ILE A 157 -11.83 -14.02 -7.94
N ASP A 158 -11.14 -15.14 -7.70
CA ASP A 158 -9.74 -15.11 -7.29
C ASP A 158 -8.85 -15.75 -8.34
N ALA A 159 -7.56 -15.43 -8.21
CA ALA A 159 -6.48 -15.99 -9.00
C ALA A 159 -5.92 -17.25 -8.32
N PHE A 160 -5.73 -18.30 -9.10
CA PHE A 160 -5.15 -19.56 -8.66
C PHE A 160 -3.88 -19.85 -9.45
N LYS A 161 -2.80 -20.18 -8.75
CA LYS A 161 -1.55 -20.67 -9.33
C LYS A 161 -1.76 -22.05 -9.96
N PRO A 162 -0.88 -22.47 -10.88
CA PRO A 162 -0.84 -23.85 -11.33
C PRO A 162 -0.83 -24.82 -10.15
N GLY A 163 -1.73 -25.80 -10.15
CA GLY A 163 -1.84 -26.81 -9.09
C GLY A 163 -2.73 -26.44 -7.91
N GLN A 164 -3.22 -25.20 -7.81
CA GLN A 164 -4.22 -24.83 -6.80
C GLN A 164 -5.64 -25.13 -7.29
N LEU A 165 -6.47 -25.69 -6.42
CA LEU A 165 -7.86 -26.04 -6.71
C LEU A 165 -8.82 -24.97 -6.16
N PRO A 166 -9.62 -24.32 -7.02
CA PRO A 166 -10.64 -23.38 -6.59
C PRO A 166 -11.69 -24.00 -5.67
N GLY A 167 -12.11 -23.29 -4.63
CA GLY A 167 -13.22 -23.70 -3.75
C GLY A 167 -12.87 -24.71 -2.65
N LEU A 168 -11.63 -25.20 -2.57
CA LEU A 168 -11.13 -25.91 -1.39
C LEU A 168 -10.80 -24.88 -0.30
N SER A 169 -11.84 -24.46 0.42
CA SER A 169 -11.66 -23.73 1.68
C SER A 169 -11.42 -24.73 2.79
N VAL A 170 -10.40 -24.43 3.57
CA VAL A 170 -9.91 -25.29 4.62
C VAL A 170 -10.12 -24.55 5.93
N ASP A 171 -10.72 -25.21 6.93
CA ASP A 171 -11.03 -24.54 8.18
C ASP A 171 -9.76 -24.27 9.00
N LEU A 172 -9.29 -23.01 8.97
CA LEU A 172 -8.16 -22.53 9.74
C LEU A 172 -8.39 -22.61 11.26
N ARG A 173 -9.65 -22.73 11.72
CA ARG A 173 -9.97 -22.81 13.15
C ARG A 173 -9.82 -24.22 13.72
N GLY A 174 -9.62 -25.22 12.86
CA GLY A 174 -9.63 -26.64 13.22
C GLY A 174 -8.36 -27.39 12.87
N ASN A 175 -7.17 -26.77 12.89
CA ASN A 175 -5.88 -27.45 12.65
C ASN A 175 -5.84 -28.41 11.43
N GLY A 176 -6.69 -28.24 10.42
CA GLY A 176 -6.78 -29.13 9.28
C GLY A 176 -7.29 -28.30 8.13
N ALA A 177 -6.47 -27.94 7.15
CA ALA A 177 -5.35 -28.55 6.45
C ALA A 177 -4.29 -27.46 6.20
N GLY A 178 -3.03 -27.88 6.23
CA GLY A 178 -1.89 -26.98 6.32
C GLY A 178 -1.20 -27.07 7.68
N THR A 179 -0.94 -28.28 8.18
CA THR A 179 0.12 -28.49 9.17
C THR A 179 1.51 -28.38 8.55
N GLU A 180 1.58 -28.38 7.22
CA GLU A 180 2.76 -27.95 6.47
C GLU A 180 2.83 -26.41 6.59
N ALA A 181 3.86 -25.90 7.25
CA ALA A 181 4.11 -24.47 7.27
C ALA A 181 4.24 -23.99 5.82
N LEU A 182 3.45 -22.99 5.42
CA LEU A 182 3.64 -22.30 4.15
C LEU A 182 5.07 -21.76 4.14
N THR A 183 5.87 -22.22 3.19
CA THR A 183 7.27 -21.84 3.07
C THR A 183 7.39 -20.59 2.21
N ALA A 184 8.52 -19.90 2.32
CA ALA A 184 8.83 -18.80 1.42
C ALA A 184 8.79 -19.24 -0.06
N ALA A 185 9.15 -20.50 -0.36
CA ALA A 185 9.09 -21.09 -1.69
C ALA A 185 7.66 -21.17 -2.26
N ASP A 186 6.64 -21.37 -1.42
CA ASP A 186 5.24 -21.41 -1.87
C ASP A 186 4.72 -20.03 -2.31
N THR A 187 5.38 -18.98 -1.80
CA THR A 187 5.07 -17.57 -2.11
C THR A 187 6.07 -16.95 -3.08
N GLY A 188 7.19 -17.59 -3.35
CA GLY A 188 8.33 -17.01 -4.07
C GLY A 188 8.99 -15.86 -3.30
N ALA A 189 8.75 -15.77 -1.98
CA ALA A 189 9.20 -14.68 -1.12
C ALA A 189 10.51 -14.99 -0.37
N GLU A 190 11.31 -15.94 -0.86
CA GLU A 190 12.59 -16.34 -0.27
C GLU A 190 13.59 -15.20 -0.06
N ASN A 191 13.39 -14.07 -0.75
CA ASN A 191 14.22 -12.88 -0.66
C ASN A 191 13.57 -11.71 0.10
N MET A 192 12.42 -11.91 0.77
CA MET A 192 11.72 -10.87 1.52
C MET A 192 12.10 -10.94 3.01
N GLY A 193 12.61 -9.83 3.57
CA GLY A 193 12.87 -9.70 5.00
C GLY A 193 11.59 -9.52 5.82
N ASP A 194 11.62 -9.92 7.10
CA ASP A 194 10.47 -9.77 8.00
C ASP A 194 10.19 -8.30 8.30
N SER A 195 9.03 -7.82 7.87
CA SER A 195 8.62 -6.42 7.94
C SER A 195 8.11 -6.00 9.33
N GLU A 196 7.80 -6.95 10.24
CA GLU A 196 7.34 -6.58 11.59
C GLU A 196 8.46 -5.93 12.42
N SER A 197 9.70 -6.37 12.23
CA SER A 197 10.89 -5.79 12.88
C SER A 197 11.12 -4.32 12.53
N ASP A 198 10.84 -3.94 11.28
CA ASP A 198 11.09 -2.59 10.76
C ASP A 198 10.01 -1.60 11.20
N MET A 199 8.80 -2.09 11.50
CA MET A 199 7.67 -1.27 11.96
C MET A 199 7.75 -0.95 13.47
N ALA A 200 8.41 -1.79 14.26
CA ALA A 200 8.58 -1.59 15.70
C ALA A 200 9.68 -0.57 16.06
N ALA A 201 10.56 -0.24 15.10
CA ALA A 201 11.74 0.61 15.31
C ALA A 201 11.47 2.13 15.18
N ALA A 202 10.22 2.59 15.34
CA ALA A 202 9.96 4.00 15.52
C ALA A 202 10.52 4.47 16.89
N PRO A 203 11.37 5.52 16.95
CA PRO A 203 12.03 5.92 18.18
C PRO A 203 11.01 6.58 19.12
N GLY A 204 10.53 5.82 20.11
CA GLY A 204 9.63 6.36 21.14
C GLY A 204 9.27 5.43 22.29
N GLN A 205 9.57 4.14 22.23
CA GLN A 205 9.18 3.21 23.30
C GLN A 205 10.31 3.03 24.32
N ALA A 206 10.35 3.93 25.31
CA ALA A 206 11.12 3.71 26.53
C ALA A 206 10.57 2.47 27.24
N ALA A 207 11.45 1.49 27.46
CA ALA A 207 11.18 0.27 28.21
C ALA A 207 10.72 0.61 29.64
N GLY A 208 9.44 0.36 29.94
CA GLY A 208 8.91 0.39 31.29
C GLY A 208 9.39 -0.83 32.07
N GLY A 209 10.57 -0.73 32.69
CA GLY A 209 11.06 -1.70 33.65
C GLY A 209 10.14 -1.74 34.87
N GLY A 210 9.42 -2.85 35.04
CA GLY A 210 8.61 -3.10 36.23
C GLY A 210 9.49 -3.29 37.46
N THR A 211 9.46 -2.35 38.39
CA THR A 211 9.96 -2.55 39.75
C THR A 211 8.86 -3.15 40.59
N SER A 212 9.11 -4.36 41.09
CA SER A 212 8.30 -5.04 42.10
C SER A 212 8.35 -4.29 43.43
N VAL A 213 7.18 -4.01 44.01
CA VAL A 213 7.06 -3.52 45.39
C VAL A 213 6.88 -4.72 46.31
N PRO A 214 7.66 -4.89 47.39
CA PRO A 214 7.44 -5.98 48.34
C PRO A 214 6.26 -5.66 49.26
N ALA A 215 5.49 -6.70 49.58
CA ALA A 215 4.41 -6.66 50.55
C ALA A 215 4.98 -6.46 51.97
N ALA A 216 4.40 -5.52 52.73
CA ALA A 216 4.65 -5.37 54.16
C ALA A 216 3.52 -6.02 54.96
N ALA A 217 3.92 -6.81 55.95
CA ALA A 217 3.09 -7.32 57.04
C ALA A 217 2.88 -6.26 58.13
#